data_AF-A0AAE2MEL7-F1
#
_entry.id   AF-A0AAE2MEL7-F1
#
_cell.length_a   1.000
_cell.length_b   1.000
_cell.length_c   1.000
_cell.angle_alpha   90.00
_cell.angle_beta   90.00
_cell.angle_gamma   90.00
#
_symmetry.space_group_name_H-M   'P 1'
#
loop_
_entity.id
_entity.type
_entity.pdbx_description
1 polymer ?
#
loop_
_entity_poly.entity_id
_entity_poly.type
_entity_poly.pdbx_seq_one_letter_code
_entity_poly.pdbx_strand_id
1 'polypeptide(L)'
;MILAEKIVRLRKQVGWSQEELAEKMNVSRQSVSKWESTNSIPDLNRIIMLAELFDVSTDFLLRDENEAFDSHDENKKPDIIQISLEQAAKYIENKMEVSALITKGVILCLCSVVPLFFFLAMAETNRLNLTGNIAAAIGVVCIVVMVSMGINFFLRGNQYESDIAVIDNEAFELAYGVHGVFNEKLTKFRPTYNRRLSLGIFMFIISFAPLMFASMLFRGPSITLMMLIVLMLIIAAGIYIVSPVAAKYEAYNNILKDGPLDTVKSRRVKRAEKLAAFYWPLLIAIFLGWSLWTMDWGVTWIIWPVGAVLFAALVGLMELLDKEE
;
A
#
# COMPACT_ATOMS: atom_id res chain seq x y z
N MET A 1 -19.04 -27.15 -22.59
CA MET A 1 -20.05 -27.44 -23.64
C MET A 1 -20.13 -26.31 -24.64
N ILE A 2 -20.27 -26.65 -25.93
CA ILE A 2 -20.53 -25.68 -27.01
C ILE A 2 -22.03 -25.36 -27.15
N LEU A 3 -22.39 -24.24 -27.78
CA LEU A 3 -23.78 -23.81 -27.99
C LEU A 3 -24.70 -24.92 -28.54
N ALA A 4 -24.22 -25.69 -29.51
CA ALA A 4 -24.94 -26.82 -30.10
C ALA A 4 -25.36 -27.87 -29.05
N GLU A 5 -24.46 -28.22 -28.14
CA GLU A 5 -24.70 -29.18 -27.07
C GLU A 5 -25.69 -28.64 -26.03
N LYS A 6 -25.61 -27.34 -25.74
CA LYS A 6 -26.54 -26.67 -24.81
C LYS A 6 -27.96 -26.66 -25.34
N ILE A 7 -28.16 -26.39 -26.63
CA ILE A 7 -29.47 -26.46 -27.28
C ILE A 7 -30.05 -27.88 -27.18
N VAL A 8 -29.25 -28.91 -27.49
CA VAL A 8 -29.67 -30.32 -27.36
C VAL A 8 -30.06 -30.65 -25.93
N ARG A 9 -29.26 -30.20 -24.95
CA ARG A 9 -29.47 -30.47 -23.51
C ARG A 9 -30.77 -29.83 -23.03
N LEU A 10 -30.96 -28.54 -23.29
CA LEU A 10 -32.17 -27.80 -22.89
C LEU A 10 -33.42 -28.38 -23.55
N ARG A 11 -33.37 -28.68 -24.84
CA ARG A 11 -34.48 -29.33 -25.55
C ARG A 11 -34.87 -30.66 -24.90
N LYS A 12 -33.88 -31.50 -24.56
CA LYS A 12 -34.10 -32.79 -23.88
C LYS A 12 -34.61 -32.63 -22.46
N GLN A 13 -34.18 -31.61 -21.72
CA GLN A 13 -34.64 -31.33 -20.36
C GLN A 13 -36.13 -30.95 -20.32
N VAL A 14 -36.61 -30.23 -21.33
CA VAL A 14 -38.03 -29.87 -21.47
C VAL A 14 -38.83 -30.95 -22.23
N GLY A 15 -38.15 -31.99 -22.72
CA GLY A 15 -38.78 -33.15 -23.38
C GLY A 15 -39.23 -32.92 -24.82
N TRP A 16 -38.75 -31.88 -25.50
CA TRP A 16 -39.21 -31.52 -26.84
C TRP A 16 -38.51 -32.29 -27.96
N SER A 17 -39.22 -32.54 -29.06
CA SER A 17 -38.62 -32.98 -30.34
C SER A 17 -37.98 -31.82 -31.10
N GLN A 18 -37.13 -32.10 -32.10
CA GLN A 18 -36.54 -31.04 -32.94
C GLN A 18 -37.62 -30.27 -33.71
N GLU A 19 -38.68 -30.97 -34.12
CA GLU A 19 -39.87 -30.41 -34.76
C GLU A 19 -40.61 -29.43 -33.84
N GLU A 20 -40.82 -29.79 -32.58
CA GLU A 20 -41.51 -28.94 -31.59
C GLU A 20 -40.70 -27.69 -31.25
N LEU A 21 -39.38 -27.81 -31.13
CA LEU A 21 -38.51 -26.64 -30.95
C LEU A 21 -38.55 -25.74 -32.18
N ALA A 22 -38.56 -26.31 -33.38
CA ALA A 22 -38.64 -25.56 -34.62
C ALA A 22 -39.95 -24.78 -34.75
N GLU A 23 -41.07 -25.39 -34.34
CA GLU A 23 -42.39 -24.75 -34.31
C GLU A 23 -42.43 -23.57 -33.33
N LYS A 24 -41.95 -23.78 -32.10
CA LYS A 24 -41.87 -22.73 -31.06
C LYS A 24 -40.96 -21.57 -31.47
N MET A 25 -39.88 -21.87 -32.18
CA MET A 25 -38.92 -20.88 -32.67
C MET A 25 -39.33 -20.26 -34.01
N ASN A 26 -40.45 -20.69 -34.61
CA ASN A 26 -40.91 -20.30 -35.95
C ASN A 26 -39.79 -20.40 -37.00
N VAL A 27 -39.12 -21.56 -37.04
CA VAL A 27 -38.06 -21.91 -38.01
C VAL A 27 -38.28 -23.30 -38.58
N SER A 28 -37.53 -23.65 -39.63
CA SER A 28 -37.56 -25.00 -40.17
C SER A 28 -36.88 -25.99 -39.22
N ARG A 29 -37.36 -27.24 -39.18
CA ARG A 29 -36.70 -28.34 -38.46
C ARG A 29 -35.23 -28.51 -38.90
N GLN A 30 -34.95 -28.27 -40.17
CA GLN A 30 -33.58 -28.32 -40.72
C GLN A 30 -32.67 -27.27 -40.07
N SER A 31 -33.18 -26.10 -39.73
CA SER A 31 -32.42 -25.05 -39.03
C SER A 31 -32.00 -25.53 -37.64
N VAL A 32 -32.94 -26.08 -36.87
CA VAL A 32 -32.65 -26.64 -35.53
C VAL A 32 -31.64 -27.78 -35.62
N SER A 33 -31.81 -28.69 -36.59
CA SER A 33 -30.88 -29.79 -36.81
C SER A 33 -29.46 -29.31 -37.10
N LYS A 34 -29.30 -28.25 -37.92
CA LYS A 34 -27.98 -27.66 -38.21
C LYS A 34 -27.38 -26.93 -37.01
N TRP A 35 -28.20 -26.34 -36.14
CA TRP A 35 -27.73 -25.73 -34.89
C TRP A 35 -27.22 -26.78 -33.92
N GLU A 36 -27.98 -27.87 -33.72
CA GLU A 36 -27.59 -28.98 -32.85
C GLU A 36 -26.38 -29.77 -33.37
N SER A 37 -26.11 -29.74 -34.68
CA SER A 37 -24.97 -30.42 -35.29
C SER A 37 -23.76 -29.52 -35.56
N THR A 38 -23.74 -28.28 -35.04
CA THR A 38 -22.67 -27.28 -35.27
C THR A 38 -22.44 -26.89 -36.75
N ASN A 39 -23.37 -27.23 -37.64
CA ASN A 39 -23.27 -26.92 -39.08
C ASN A 39 -23.68 -25.48 -39.40
N SER A 40 -24.38 -24.80 -38.49
CA SER A 40 -24.72 -23.38 -38.59
C SER A 40 -24.94 -22.80 -37.21
N ILE A 41 -24.68 -21.51 -37.04
CA ILE A 41 -24.88 -20.79 -35.79
C ILE A 41 -26.20 -20.00 -35.90
N PRO A 42 -27.10 -20.05 -34.90
CA PRO A 42 -28.28 -19.21 -34.87
C PRO A 42 -27.90 -17.72 -34.88
N ASP A 43 -28.70 -16.87 -35.53
CA ASP A 43 -28.49 -15.42 -35.48
C ASP A 43 -28.78 -14.86 -34.07
N LEU A 44 -28.37 -13.61 -33.82
CA LEU A 44 -28.52 -12.97 -32.51
C LEU A 44 -29.98 -12.94 -32.01
N ASN A 45 -30.94 -12.70 -32.90
CA ASN A 45 -32.36 -12.67 -32.54
C ASN A 45 -32.86 -14.07 -32.15
N ARG A 46 -32.39 -15.11 -32.84
CA ARG A 46 -32.70 -16.52 -32.51
C ARG A 46 -32.06 -16.92 -31.19
N ILE A 47 -30.87 -16.43 -30.86
CA ILE A 47 -30.23 -16.68 -29.56
C ILE A 47 -31.05 -16.07 -28.43
N ILE A 48 -31.54 -14.83 -28.58
CA ILE A 48 -32.40 -14.17 -27.59
C ILE A 48 -33.70 -14.96 -27.41
N MET A 49 -34.35 -15.36 -28.51
CA MET A 49 -35.57 -16.18 -28.43
C MET A 49 -35.33 -17.55 -27.79
N LEU A 50 -34.17 -18.19 -28.03
CA LEU A 50 -33.82 -19.45 -27.35
C LEU A 50 -33.64 -19.24 -25.85
N ALA A 51 -33.01 -18.13 -25.45
CA ALA A 51 -32.82 -17.76 -24.06
C ALA A 51 -34.16 -17.58 -23.34
N GLU A 52 -35.09 -16.83 -23.96
CA GLU A 52 -36.45 -16.64 -23.44
C GLU A 52 -37.26 -17.94 -23.42
N LEU A 53 -37.17 -18.76 -24.47
CA LEU A 53 -37.93 -20.00 -24.57
C LEU A 53 -37.53 -21.06 -23.54
N PHE A 54 -36.24 -21.10 -23.19
CA PHE A 54 -35.70 -22.04 -22.21
C PHE A 54 -35.54 -21.45 -20.80
N ASP A 55 -35.93 -20.19 -20.60
CA ASP A 55 -35.78 -19.46 -19.34
C ASP A 55 -34.33 -19.46 -18.82
N VAL A 56 -33.38 -19.19 -19.72
CA VAL A 56 -31.94 -19.10 -19.43
C VAL A 56 -31.38 -17.76 -19.89
N SER A 57 -30.22 -17.35 -19.37
CA SER A 57 -29.54 -16.15 -19.86
C SER A 57 -28.89 -16.39 -21.24
N THR A 58 -28.82 -15.34 -22.07
CA THR A 58 -28.05 -15.37 -23.33
C THR A 58 -26.57 -15.67 -23.08
N ASP A 59 -26.04 -15.19 -21.95
CA ASP A 59 -24.69 -15.47 -21.45
C ASP A 59 -24.45 -16.99 -21.27
N PHE A 60 -25.43 -17.67 -20.66
CA PHE A 60 -25.40 -19.12 -20.50
C PHE A 60 -25.38 -19.86 -21.85
N LEU A 61 -26.12 -19.39 -22.86
CA LEU A 61 -26.11 -20.04 -24.18
C LEU A 61 -24.78 -19.85 -24.92
N LEU A 62 -24.15 -18.69 -24.79
CA LEU A 62 -22.99 -18.29 -25.61
C LEU A 62 -21.63 -18.62 -25.00
N ARG A 63 -21.49 -18.72 -23.68
CA ARG A 63 -20.19 -18.99 -23.05
C ARG A 63 -19.81 -20.47 -23.15
N ASP A 64 -18.63 -20.78 -23.66
CA ASP A 64 -18.12 -22.16 -23.59
C ASP A 64 -17.66 -22.46 -22.16
N GLU A 65 -18.08 -23.59 -21.58
CA GLU A 65 -17.62 -24.01 -20.24
C GLU A 65 -16.09 -24.26 -20.18
N ASN A 66 -15.41 -24.28 -21.33
CA ASN A 66 -13.95 -24.39 -21.44
C ASN A 66 -13.24 -23.02 -21.47
N GLU A 67 -13.97 -21.91 -21.62
CA GLU A 67 -13.46 -20.57 -21.37
C GLU A 67 -13.76 -20.22 -19.91
N ALA A 68 -12.84 -20.62 -19.04
CA ALA A 68 -12.81 -20.21 -17.65
C ALA A 68 -12.59 -18.69 -17.56
N PHE A 69 -13.66 -17.91 -17.71
CA PHE A 69 -13.86 -16.72 -16.91
C PHE A 69 -14.74 -17.12 -15.73
N ASP A 70 -14.07 -17.23 -14.59
CA ASP A 70 -14.60 -17.49 -13.27
C ASP A 70 -15.64 -16.41 -12.90
N SER A 71 -16.93 -16.70 -13.06
CA SER A 71 -17.97 -15.89 -12.44
C SER A 71 -19.25 -16.69 -12.13
N HIS A 72 -19.51 -16.74 -10.82
CA HIS A 72 -20.72 -17.18 -10.12
C HIS A 72 -20.88 -18.67 -9.82
N ASP A 73 -20.06 -19.12 -8.88
CA ASP A 73 -20.46 -20.14 -7.92
C ASP A 73 -21.05 -19.40 -6.70
N GLU A 74 -22.34 -19.61 -6.41
CA GLU A 74 -23.11 -19.02 -5.29
C GLU A 74 -22.66 -19.54 -3.90
N ASN A 75 -21.40 -19.96 -3.75
CA ASN A 75 -20.83 -20.33 -2.47
C ASN A 75 -19.55 -19.53 -2.18
N LYS A 76 -19.76 -18.31 -1.64
CA LYS A 76 -18.88 -17.64 -0.68
C LYS A 76 -17.40 -17.55 -1.11
N LYS A 77 -17.12 -16.93 -2.27
CA LYS A 77 -15.84 -16.22 -2.49
C LYS A 77 -15.95 -14.85 -1.80
N PRO A 78 -14.89 -14.36 -1.12
CA PRO A 78 -14.95 -13.05 -0.47
C PRO A 78 -15.26 -11.99 -1.52
N ASP A 79 -16.13 -11.04 -1.22
CA ASP A 79 -16.39 -9.85 -2.04
C ASP A 79 -15.04 -9.23 -2.46
N ILE A 80 -14.61 -9.44 -3.70
CA ILE A 80 -13.47 -8.73 -4.25
C ILE A 80 -14.01 -7.36 -4.64
N ILE A 81 -13.64 -6.34 -3.87
CA ILE A 81 -14.09 -4.97 -4.05
C ILE A 81 -13.55 -4.49 -5.40
N GLN A 82 -14.43 -4.23 -6.36
CA GLN A 82 -14.03 -3.60 -7.62
C GLN A 82 -13.93 -2.08 -7.44
N ILE A 83 -12.75 -1.54 -7.70
CA ILE A 83 -12.47 -0.11 -7.53
C ILE A 83 -12.69 0.63 -8.84
N SER A 84 -13.65 1.57 -8.82
CA SER A 84 -13.90 2.47 -9.94
C SER A 84 -12.85 3.58 -10.03
N LEU A 85 -12.77 4.23 -11.20
CA LEU A 85 -11.88 5.38 -11.41
C LEU A 85 -12.13 6.50 -10.38
N GLU A 86 -13.39 6.71 -9.99
CA GLU A 86 -13.81 7.72 -9.03
C GLU A 86 -13.35 7.37 -7.61
N GLN A 87 -13.51 6.12 -7.19
CA GLN A 87 -13.04 5.65 -5.88
C GLN A 87 -11.51 5.74 -5.75
N ALA A 88 -10.78 5.34 -6.79
CA ALA A 88 -9.32 5.47 -6.81
C ALA A 88 -8.87 6.94 -6.79
N ALA A 89 -9.57 7.84 -7.49
CA ALA A 89 -9.29 9.28 -7.43
C ALA A 89 -9.54 9.86 -6.03
N LYS A 90 -10.68 9.51 -5.42
CA LYS A 90 -11.05 9.92 -4.06
C LYS A 90 -10.04 9.43 -3.01
N TYR A 91 -9.55 8.20 -3.15
CA TYR A 91 -8.49 7.68 -2.29
C TYR A 91 -7.21 8.52 -2.36
N ILE A 92 -6.76 8.91 -3.56
CA ILE A 92 -5.56 9.77 -3.69
C ILE A 92 -5.79 11.11 -3.01
N GLU A 93 -6.97 11.71 -3.19
CA GLU A 93 -7.34 12.97 -2.56
C GLU A 93 -7.31 12.85 -1.03
N ASN A 94 -7.98 11.85 -0.46
CA ASN A 94 -7.98 11.57 0.98
C ASN A 94 -6.56 11.33 1.50
N LYS A 95 -5.74 10.52 0.81
CA LYS A 95 -4.34 10.24 1.19
C LYS A 95 -3.46 11.48 1.14
N MET A 96 -3.72 12.40 0.20
CA MET A 96 -3.04 13.69 0.11
C MET A 96 -3.44 14.63 1.25
N GLU A 97 -4.73 14.70 1.60
CA GLU A 97 -5.21 15.51 2.73
C GLU A 97 -4.63 15.01 4.07
N VAL A 98 -4.65 13.70 4.29
CA VAL A 98 -4.01 13.08 5.47
C VAL A 98 -2.53 13.40 5.51
N SER A 99 -1.81 13.23 4.39
CA SER A 99 -0.38 13.56 4.32
C SER A 99 -0.12 15.03 4.60
N ALA A 100 -0.95 15.96 4.11
CA ALA A 100 -0.82 17.38 4.39
C ALA A 100 -1.01 17.70 5.88
N LEU A 101 -2.01 17.08 6.53
CA LEU A 101 -2.25 17.21 7.97
C LEU A 101 -1.09 16.65 8.80
N ILE A 102 -0.64 15.43 8.50
CA ILE A 102 0.51 14.80 9.15
C ILE A 102 1.76 15.66 8.97
N THR A 103 2.00 16.18 7.76
CA THR A 103 3.17 17.03 7.48
C THR A 103 3.15 18.31 8.32
N LYS A 104 1.99 18.96 8.45
CA LYS A 104 1.83 20.15 9.33
C LYS A 104 2.11 19.80 10.78
N GLY A 105 1.60 18.66 11.26
CA GLY A 105 1.86 18.15 12.62
C GLY A 105 3.35 17.90 12.87
N VAL A 106 4.02 17.17 11.99
CA VAL A 106 5.46 16.86 12.10
C VAL A 106 6.31 18.13 12.08
N ILE A 107 6.03 19.07 11.17
CA ILE A 107 6.76 20.34 11.11
C ILE A 107 6.57 21.14 12.39
N LEU A 108 5.36 21.18 12.94
CA LEU A 108 5.09 21.91 14.18
C LEU A 108 5.82 21.28 15.38
N CYS A 109 5.84 19.94 15.47
CA CYS A 109 6.61 19.22 16.47
C CYS A 109 8.12 19.45 16.33
N LEU A 110 8.65 19.45 15.11
CA LEU A 110 10.07 19.70 14.85
C LEU A 110 10.46 21.14 15.20
N CYS A 111 9.63 22.11 14.79
CA CYS A 111 9.83 23.53 15.10
C CYS A 111 9.57 23.88 16.57
N SER A 112 8.97 22.98 17.37
CA SER A 112 8.67 23.21 18.78
C SER A 112 9.92 23.50 19.63
N VAL A 113 11.08 22.96 19.20
CA VAL A 113 12.36 23.14 19.89
C VAL A 113 13.00 24.50 19.58
N VAL A 114 12.56 25.19 18.52
CA VAL A 114 13.13 26.48 18.10
C VAL A 114 12.99 27.56 19.17
N PRO A 115 11.81 27.79 19.81
CA PRO A 115 11.68 28.72 20.93
C PRO A 115 12.65 28.44 22.07
N LEU A 116 12.90 27.17 22.42
CA LEU A 116 13.82 26.81 23.51
C LEU A 116 15.25 27.26 23.20
N PHE A 117 15.78 26.92 22.02
CA PHE A 117 17.12 27.36 21.62
C PHE A 117 17.21 28.88 21.49
N PHE A 118 16.15 29.53 21.01
CA PHE A 118 16.10 30.99 20.89
C PHE A 118 16.20 31.66 22.27
N PHE A 119 15.38 31.26 23.24
CA PHE A 119 15.41 31.86 24.57
C PHE A 119 16.73 31.58 25.30
N LEU A 120 17.30 30.40 25.14
CA LEU A 120 18.59 30.07 25.73
C LEU A 120 19.73 30.92 25.14
N ALA A 121 19.72 31.15 23.81
CA ALA A 121 20.69 32.03 23.16
C ALA A 121 20.55 33.50 23.61
N MET A 122 19.31 33.96 23.87
CA MET A 122 19.05 35.31 24.37
C MET A 122 19.46 35.49 25.85
N ALA A 123 19.37 34.43 26.67
CA ALA A 123 19.85 34.44 28.05
C ALA A 123 21.38 34.58 28.11
N GLU A 124 22.11 33.84 27.26
CA GLU A 124 23.58 33.91 27.17
C GLU A 124 24.10 35.30 26.74
N THR A 125 23.37 36.00 25.87
CA THR A 125 23.76 37.33 25.39
C THR A 125 23.34 38.47 26.33
N ASN A 126 22.69 38.13 27.46
CA ASN A 126 22.17 39.05 28.48
C ASN A 126 21.31 40.20 27.92
N ARG A 127 20.71 40.02 26.73
CA ARG A 127 19.96 41.08 26.05
C ARG A 127 18.55 41.29 26.57
N LEU A 128 17.99 40.30 27.27
CA LEU A 128 16.62 40.32 27.80
C LEU A 128 16.55 40.28 29.33
N ASN A 129 17.67 40.41 30.05
CA ASN A 129 17.75 40.20 31.51
C ASN A 129 17.09 38.88 31.97
N LEU A 130 17.08 37.86 31.11
CA LEU A 130 16.52 36.55 31.41
C LEU A 130 17.59 35.66 32.03
N THR A 131 17.35 35.16 33.24
CA THR A 131 18.17 34.10 33.82
C THR A 131 17.98 32.80 33.01
N GLY A 132 19.05 32.00 32.86
CA GLY A 132 19.00 30.74 32.10
C GLY A 132 17.87 29.80 32.51
N ASN A 133 17.54 29.73 33.80
CA ASN A 133 16.44 28.91 34.31
C ASN A 133 15.06 29.36 33.80
N ILE A 134 14.83 30.67 33.74
CA ILE A 134 13.56 31.25 33.26
C ILE A 134 13.43 31.03 31.75
N ALA A 135 14.51 31.26 31.01
CA ALA A 135 14.56 31.02 29.57
C ALA A 135 14.27 29.55 29.21
N ALA A 136 14.88 28.61 29.95
CA ALA A 136 14.60 27.19 29.79
C ALA A 136 13.14 26.84 30.11
N ALA A 137 12.59 27.38 31.21
CA ALA A 137 11.20 27.13 31.59
C ALA A 137 10.20 27.62 30.52
N ILE A 138 10.37 28.84 30.00
CA ILE A 138 9.53 29.37 28.93
C ILE A 138 9.65 28.52 27.66
N GLY A 139 10.87 28.13 27.29
CA GLY A 139 11.11 27.28 26.13
C GLY A 139 10.42 25.92 26.22
N VAL A 140 10.47 25.27 27.38
CA VAL A 140 9.79 23.98 27.60
C VAL A 140 8.27 24.14 27.53
N VAL A 141 7.70 25.22 28.10
CA VAL A 141 6.27 25.51 27.98
C VAL A 141 5.86 25.68 26.51
N CYS A 142 6.67 26.40 25.71
CA CYS A 142 6.43 26.54 24.27
C CYS A 142 6.45 25.18 23.55
N ILE A 143 7.39 24.30 23.89
CA ILE A 143 7.44 22.93 23.33
C ILE A 143 6.13 22.20 23.61
N VAL A 144 5.68 22.16 24.86
CA VAL A 144 4.46 21.45 25.25
C VAL A 144 3.24 21.99 24.52
N VAL A 145 3.11 23.32 24.39
CA VAL A 145 1.99 23.96 23.69
C VAL A 145 2.02 23.63 22.19
N MET A 146 3.17 23.77 21.53
CA MET A 146 3.30 23.51 20.09
C MET A 146 3.12 22.03 19.75
N VAL A 147 3.65 21.11 20.57
CA VAL A 147 3.44 19.67 20.40
C VAL A 147 1.97 19.31 20.61
N SER A 148 1.30 19.91 21.61
CA SER A 148 -0.15 19.71 21.81
C SER A 148 -0.96 20.16 20.59
N MET A 149 -0.60 21.29 19.97
CA MET A 149 -1.20 21.73 18.71
C MET A 149 -0.86 20.79 17.55
N GLY A 150 0.35 20.22 17.52
CA GLY A 150 0.79 19.25 16.52
C GLY A 150 -0.04 17.95 16.57
N ILE A 151 -0.32 17.46 17.77
CA ILE A 151 -1.17 16.29 18.01
C ILE A 151 -2.58 16.48 17.42
N ASN A 152 -3.15 17.68 17.54
CA ASN A 152 -4.47 17.97 16.95
C ASN A 152 -4.49 17.83 15.41
N PHE A 153 -3.38 18.09 14.71
CA PHE A 153 -3.29 17.81 13.27
C PHE A 153 -3.26 16.31 12.97
N PHE A 154 -2.56 15.52 13.78
CA PHE A 154 -2.54 14.05 13.62
C PHE A 154 -3.91 13.43 13.88
N LEU A 155 -4.61 13.88 14.92
CA LEU A 155 -5.96 13.40 15.24
C LEU A 155 -6.97 13.69 14.13
N ARG A 156 -6.86 14.85 13.47
CA ARG A 156 -7.69 15.18 12.29
C ARG A 156 -7.41 14.26 11.10
N GLY A 157 -6.21 13.70 10.98
CA GLY A 157 -5.89 12.72 9.94
C GLY A 157 -6.67 11.41 10.11
N ASN A 158 -7.00 11.03 11.35
CA ASN A 158 -7.69 9.78 11.68
C ASN A 158 -9.10 9.68 11.04
N GLN A 159 -9.72 10.81 10.70
CA GLN A 159 -11.06 10.82 10.10
C GLN A 159 -11.11 10.17 8.71
N TYR A 160 -9.96 10.04 8.04
CA TYR A 160 -9.85 9.45 6.71
C TYR A 160 -9.34 8.00 6.74
N GLU A 161 -9.05 7.46 7.92
CA GLU A 161 -8.46 6.12 8.07
C GLU A 161 -9.35 5.03 7.47
N SER A 162 -10.67 5.11 7.68
CA SER A 162 -11.63 4.15 7.14
C SER A 162 -11.63 4.12 5.60
N ASP A 163 -11.56 5.29 4.97
CA ASP A 163 -11.61 5.42 3.51
C ASP A 163 -10.30 4.94 2.85
N ILE A 164 -9.17 5.08 3.56
CA ILE A 164 -7.84 4.68 3.08
C ILE A 164 -7.62 3.17 3.31
N ALA A 165 -8.13 2.62 4.42
CA ALA A 165 -7.92 1.24 4.82
C ALA A 165 -8.42 0.22 3.78
N VAL A 166 -9.48 0.54 3.03
CA VAL A 166 -10.04 -0.34 1.99
C VAL A 166 -8.98 -0.66 0.93
N ILE A 167 -8.25 0.35 0.44
CA ILE A 167 -7.24 0.15 -0.62
C ILE A 167 -5.88 -0.27 -0.04
N ASP A 168 -5.55 0.16 1.18
CA ASP A 168 -4.25 -0.17 1.78
C ASP A 168 -4.21 -1.59 2.39
N ASN A 169 -5.35 -2.15 2.83
CA ASN A 169 -5.39 -3.42 3.59
C ASN A 169 -6.19 -4.55 2.94
N GLU A 170 -7.13 -4.25 2.04
CA GLU A 170 -8.01 -5.27 1.45
C GLU A 170 -7.60 -5.62 0.01
N ALA A 171 -7.90 -6.85 -0.41
CA ALA A 171 -7.69 -7.27 -1.79
C ALA A 171 -8.80 -6.70 -2.67
N PHE A 172 -8.42 -5.98 -3.72
CA PHE A 172 -9.33 -5.36 -4.66
C PHE A 172 -8.92 -5.68 -6.10
N GLU A 173 -9.84 -5.45 -7.04
CA GLU A 173 -9.58 -5.49 -8.47
C GLU A 173 -9.91 -4.13 -9.09
N LEU A 174 -9.05 -3.62 -9.97
CA LEU A 174 -9.35 -2.36 -10.67
C LEU A 174 -10.33 -2.60 -11.82
N ALA A 175 -11.27 -1.65 -11.98
CA ALA A 175 -12.13 -1.63 -13.16
C ALA A 175 -11.32 -1.46 -14.46
N TYR A 176 -11.86 -1.97 -15.58
CA TYR A 176 -11.19 -1.93 -16.88
C TYR A 176 -10.73 -0.50 -17.25
N GLY A 177 -9.47 -0.36 -17.67
CA GLY A 177 -8.86 0.91 -18.06
C GLY A 177 -8.29 1.75 -16.90
N VAL A 178 -8.67 1.49 -15.64
CA VAL A 178 -8.18 2.25 -14.47
C VAL A 178 -6.66 2.05 -14.27
N HIS A 179 -6.18 0.81 -14.41
CA HIS A 179 -4.76 0.49 -14.33
C HIS A 179 -3.92 1.31 -15.33
N GLY A 180 -4.37 1.41 -16.58
CA GLY A 180 -3.68 2.19 -17.63
C GLY A 180 -3.58 3.68 -17.28
N VAL A 181 -4.69 4.27 -16.83
CA VAL A 181 -4.77 5.70 -16.46
C VAL A 181 -3.82 6.02 -15.30
N PHE A 182 -3.82 5.22 -14.24
CA PHE A 182 -2.95 5.46 -13.09
C PHE A 182 -1.48 5.14 -13.36
N ASN A 183 -1.19 4.15 -14.21
CA ASN A 183 0.19 3.87 -14.64
C ASN A 183 0.76 5.03 -15.48
N GLU A 184 -0.04 5.62 -16.37
CA GLU A 184 0.35 6.82 -17.11
C GLU A 184 0.57 8.03 -16.18
N LYS A 185 -0.33 8.24 -15.21
CA LYS A 185 -0.15 9.30 -14.20
C LYS A 185 1.11 9.08 -13.36
N LEU A 186 1.41 7.84 -12.97
CA LEU A 186 2.61 7.50 -12.20
C LEU A 186 3.89 7.73 -13.01
N THR A 187 3.94 7.28 -14.26
CA THR A 187 5.13 7.48 -15.13
C THR A 187 5.39 8.96 -15.38
N LYS A 188 4.35 9.77 -15.62
CA LYS A 188 4.46 11.24 -15.71
C LYS A 188 4.89 11.90 -14.39
N PHE A 189 4.47 11.36 -13.24
CA PHE A 189 4.79 11.93 -11.92
C PHE A 189 6.18 11.52 -11.40
N ARG A 190 6.70 10.36 -11.78
CA ARG A 190 8.01 9.82 -11.36
C ARG A 190 9.17 10.82 -11.46
N PRO A 191 9.39 11.58 -12.55
CA PRO A 191 10.46 12.56 -12.60
C PRO A 191 10.28 13.71 -11.59
N THR A 192 9.04 14.17 -11.38
CA THR A 192 8.74 15.20 -10.38
C THR A 192 9.00 14.69 -8.96
N TYR A 193 8.61 13.44 -8.68
CA TYR A 193 8.90 12.76 -7.42
C TYR A 193 10.41 12.70 -7.17
N ASN A 194 11.19 12.16 -8.13
CA ASN A 194 12.64 12.03 -8.00
C ASN A 194 13.33 13.39 -7.80
N ARG A 195 12.91 14.44 -8.51
CA ARG A 195 13.50 15.79 -8.37
C ARG A 195 13.24 16.38 -6.98
N ARG A 196 12.01 16.27 -6.47
CA ARG A 196 11.66 16.80 -5.14
C ARG A 196 12.26 15.96 -4.01
N LEU A 197 12.34 14.64 -4.19
CA LEU A 197 13.01 13.74 -3.25
C LEU A 197 14.50 14.05 -3.15
N SER A 198 15.18 14.19 -4.29
CA SER A 198 16.60 14.58 -4.36
C SER A 198 16.85 15.94 -3.68
N LEU A 199 15.98 16.93 -3.94
CA LEU A 199 16.05 18.23 -3.27
C LEU A 199 15.91 18.11 -1.74
N GLY A 200 14.97 17.31 -1.25
CA GLY A 200 14.79 17.12 0.19
C GLY A 200 15.96 16.40 0.85
N ILE A 201 16.48 15.33 0.23
CA ILE A 201 17.68 14.64 0.71
C ILE A 201 18.88 15.59 0.76
N PHE A 202 19.05 16.41 -0.28
CA PHE A 202 20.08 17.45 -0.30
C PHE A 202 19.92 18.44 0.87
N MET A 203 18.68 18.89 1.15
CA MET A 203 18.41 19.78 2.29
C MET A 203 18.73 19.12 3.63
N PHE A 204 18.43 17.84 3.82
CA PHE A 204 18.78 17.13 5.05
C PHE A 204 20.29 17.02 5.25
N ILE A 205 21.04 16.72 4.19
CA ILE A 205 22.51 16.61 4.25
C ILE A 205 23.13 18.00 4.53
N ILE A 206 22.69 19.04 3.82
CA ILE A 206 23.25 20.39 3.97
C ILE A 206 22.83 21.07 5.29
N SER A 207 21.79 20.58 5.98
CA SER A 207 21.32 21.15 7.24
C SER A 207 22.40 21.23 8.33
N PHE A 208 23.38 20.33 8.30
CA PHE A 208 24.51 20.29 9.23
C PHE A 208 25.64 21.27 8.88
N ALA A 209 25.76 21.68 7.61
CA ALA A 209 26.87 22.51 7.15
C ALA A 209 26.95 23.88 7.87
N PRO A 210 25.85 24.64 8.06
CA PRO A 210 25.89 25.89 8.82
C PRO A 210 26.37 25.71 10.26
N LEU A 211 25.91 24.65 10.94
CA LEU A 211 26.30 24.34 12.31
C LEU A 211 27.80 24.00 12.41
N MET A 212 28.27 23.12 11.54
CA MET A 212 29.69 22.75 11.49
C MET A 212 30.58 23.96 11.18
N PHE A 213 30.23 24.73 10.16
CA PHE A 213 30.98 25.91 9.76
C PHE A 213 31.04 26.97 10.88
N ALA A 214 29.90 27.26 11.51
CA ALA A 214 29.84 28.20 12.62
C ALA A 214 30.63 27.71 13.84
N SER A 215 30.59 26.41 14.15
CA SER A 215 31.36 25.84 15.26
C SER A 215 32.88 25.95 15.07
N MET A 216 33.34 25.96 13.81
CA MET A 216 34.75 26.10 13.47
C MET A 216 35.23 27.56 13.53
N LEU A 217 34.40 28.50 13.04
CA LEU A 217 34.76 29.92 12.97
C LEU A 217 34.47 30.69 14.26
N PHE A 218 33.40 30.34 14.97
CA PHE A 218 32.91 31.10 16.12
C PHE A 218 32.81 30.21 17.36
N ARG A 219 33.65 30.49 18.36
CA ARG A 219 33.58 29.82 19.67
C ARG A 219 32.68 30.62 20.61
N GLY A 220 31.37 30.37 20.52
CA GLY A 220 30.39 31.00 21.42
C GLY A 220 29.12 30.16 21.56
N PRO A 221 28.64 29.88 22.79
CA PRO A 221 27.46 29.04 23.02
C PRO A 221 26.20 29.64 22.36
N SER A 222 26.03 30.96 22.37
CA SER A 222 24.90 31.65 21.73
C SER A 222 24.82 31.41 20.22
N ILE A 223 25.95 31.42 19.51
CA ILE A 223 26.01 31.20 18.06
C ILE A 223 25.68 29.74 17.74
N THR A 224 26.16 28.79 18.56
CA THR A 224 25.81 27.36 18.37
C THR A 224 24.31 27.11 18.51
N LEU A 225 23.66 27.75 19.49
CA LEU A 225 22.21 27.65 19.69
C LEU A 225 21.41 28.24 18.51
N MET A 226 21.84 29.38 17.98
CA MET A 226 21.20 29.97 16.79
C MET A 226 21.37 29.10 15.54
N MET A 227 22.51 28.42 15.38
CA MET A 227 22.74 27.53 14.25
C MET A 227 21.96 26.22 14.36
N LEU A 228 21.68 25.75 15.58
CA LEU A 228 20.74 24.64 15.79
C LEU A 228 19.32 24.98 15.31
N ILE A 229 18.88 26.24 15.48
CA ILE A 229 17.60 26.70 14.93
C ILE A 229 17.61 26.63 13.39
N VAL A 230 18.67 27.12 12.75
CA VAL A 230 18.81 27.06 11.28
C VAL A 230 18.77 25.62 10.79
N LEU A 231 19.47 24.70 11.46
CA LEU A 231 19.43 23.27 11.17
C LEU A 231 18.00 22.72 11.24
N MET A 232 17.26 23.00 12.31
CA MET A 232 15.88 22.53 12.46
C MET A 232 14.95 23.08 11.38
N LEU A 233 15.10 24.35 10.99
CA LEU A 233 14.29 24.96 9.92
C LEU A 233 14.58 24.38 8.54
N ILE A 234 15.85 24.06 8.24
CA ILE A 234 16.21 23.40 6.98
C ILE A 234 15.63 21.99 6.93
N ILE A 235 15.69 21.24 8.03
CA ILE A 235 15.07 19.91 8.13
C ILE A 235 13.55 20.02 7.97
N ALA A 236 12.90 21.00 8.62
CA ALA A 236 11.46 21.23 8.48
C ALA A 236 11.05 21.50 7.03
N ALA A 237 11.81 22.34 6.32
CA ALA A 237 11.58 22.62 4.91
C ALA A 237 11.79 21.39 4.02
N GLY A 238 12.79 20.55 4.31
CA GLY A 238 13.00 19.28 3.62
C GLY A 238 11.81 18.33 3.78
N ILE A 239 11.29 18.18 5.00
CA ILE A 239 10.10 17.36 5.28
C ILE A 239 8.88 17.90 4.54
N TYR A 240 8.67 19.21 4.54
CA TYR A 240 7.55 19.86 3.83
C TYR A 240 7.53 19.56 2.33
N ILE A 241 8.71 19.47 1.71
CA ILE A 241 8.84 19.18 0.28
C ILE A 241 8.64 17.68 -0.01
N VAL A 242 9.21 16.81 0.82
CA VAL A 242 9.26 15.36 0.57
C VAL A 242 7.96 14.67 0.94
N SER A 243 7.40 14.96 2.11
CA SER A 243 6.30 14.17 2.69
C SER A 243 5.03 14.11 1.80
N PRO A 244 4.49 15.22 1.28
CA PRO A 244 3.30 15.18 0.41
C PRO A 244 3.55 14.47 -0.93
N VAL A 245 4.78 14.59 -1.44
CA VAL A 245 5.19 14.03 -2.73
C VAL A 245 5.40 12.52 -2.61
N ALA A 246 5.95 12.06 -1.49
CA ALA A 246 6.07 10.65 -1.15
C ALA A 246 4.70 10.00 -0.97
N ALA A 247 3.79 10.63 -0.21
CA ALA A 247 2.44 10.10 -0.02
C ALA A 247 1.67 9.97 -1.35
N LYS A 248 1.80 10.95 -2.25
CA LYS A 248 1.18 10.86 -3.58
C LYS A 248 1.79 9.75 -4.44
N TYR A 249 3.10 9.57 -4.40
CA TYR A 249 3.78 8.48 -5.10
C TYR A 249 3.33 7.11 -4.58
N GLU A 250 3.24 6.98 -3.26
CA GLU A 250 2.76 5.77 -2.59
C GLU A 250 1.29 5.49 -2.90
N ALA A 251 0.43 6.51 -2.92
CA ALA A 251 -0.98 6.36 -3.29
C ALA A 251 -1.15 5.79 -4.70
N TYR A 252 -0.40 6.29 -5.68
CA TYR A 252 -0.41 5.73 -7.03
C TYR A 252 0.08 4.28 -7.05
N ASN A 253 1.14 3.98 -6.32
CA ASN A 253 1.70 2.64 -6.28
C ASN A 253 0.75 1.65 -5.59
N ASN A 254 0.04 2.07 -4.54
CA ASN A 254 -0.93 1.25 -3.83
C ASN A 254 -2.15 0.95 -4.71
N ILE A 255 -2.65 1.91 -5.49
CA ILE A 255 -3.71 1.64 -6.48
C ILE A 255 -3.24 0.64 -7.53
N LEU A 256 -2.00 0.76 -8.01
CA LEU A 256 -1.44 -0.09 -9.07
C LEU A 256 -0.94 -1.46 -8.57
N LYS A 257 -1.09 -1.78 -7.28
CA LYS A 257 -0.93 -3.15 -6.76
C LYS A 257 -2.17 -3.96 -7.14
N ASP A 258 -2.40 -4.13 -8.43
CA ASP A 258 -3.53 -4.90 -8.94
C ASP A 258 -3.07 -6.34 -9.22
N GLY A 259 -3.69 -7.31 -8.53
CA GLY A 259 -3.53 -8.74 -8.82
C GLY A 259 -2.29 -9.46 -8.26
N PRO A 260 -2.25 -10.80 -8.34
CA PRO A 260 -1.64 -11.72 -7.36
C PRO A 260 -0.11 -11.82 -7.39
N LEU A 261 0.63 -10.88 -8.00
CA LEU A 261 2.09 -10.88 -7.95
C LEU A 261 2.63 -10.64 -6.52
N ASP A 262 1.84 -9.96 -5.69
CA ASP A 262 2.11 -9.85 -4.26
C ASP A 262 1.62 -11.07 -3.45
N THR A 263 0.82 -11.99 -3.99
CA THR A 263 0.43 -13.20 -3.22
C THR A 263 1.60 -14.16 -3.04
N VAL A 264 2.50 -14.27 -4.03
CA VAL A 264 3.71 -15.11 -3.92
C VAL A 264 4.72 -14.49 -2.95
N LYS A 265 4.96 -13.16 -3.05
CA LYS A 265 5.77 -12.43 -2.07
C LYS A 265 5.14 -12.42 -0.68
N SER A 266 3.81 -12.29 -0.58
CA SER A 266 3.06 -12.35 0.69
C SER A 266 3.10 -13.75 1.30
N ARG A 267 3.01 -14.82 0.52
CA ARG A 267 3.16 -16.21 1.02
C ARG A 267 4.58 -16.45 1.53
N ARG A 268 5.59 -15.96 0.81
CA ARG A 268 7.01 -15.98 1.23
C ARG A 268 7.22 -15.20 2.53
N VAL A 269 6.70 -13.96 2.61
CA VAL A 269 6.81 -13.09 3.78
C VAL A 269 6.06 -13.66 4.97
N LYS A 270 4.80 -14.10 4.80
CA LYS A 270 4.00 -14.75 5.85
C LYS A 270 4.66 -16.02 6.39
N ARG A 271 5.36 -16.80 5.55
CA ARG A 271 6.13 -17.97 6.00
C ARG A 271 7.40 -17.59 6.73
N ALA A 272 8.15 -16.61 6.20
CA ALA A 272 9.32 -16.08 6.88
C ALA A 272 8.96 -15.47 8.24
N GLU A 273 7.81 -14.80 8.36
CA GLU A 273 7.25 -14.29 9.62
C GLU A 273 6.91 -15.43 10.60
N LYS A 274 6.22 -16.48 10.13
CA LYS A 274 5.94 -17.66 10.97
C LYS A 274 7.22 -18.35 11.47
N LEU A 275 8.23 -18.48 10.60
CA LEU A 275 9.53 -19.04 10.98
C LEU A 275 10.26 -18.10 11.95
N ALA A 276 10.27 -16.79 11.67
CA ALA A 276 10.89 -15.76 12.51
C ALA A 276 10.30 -15.74 13.93
N ALA A 277 8.98 -15.89 14.05
CA ALA A 277 8.27 -15.93 15.32
C ALA A 277 8.75 -17.08 16.23
N PHE A 278 9.25 -18.18 15.66
CA PHE A 278 9.84 -19.29 16.41
C PHE A 278 11.37 -19.15 16.55
N TYR A 279 12.04 -18.76 15.47
CA TYR A 279 13.49 -18.73 15.35
C TYR A 279 14.14 -17.70 16.28
N TRP A 280 13.65 -16.47 16.31
CA TRP A 280 14.28 -15.40 17.10
C TRP A 280 14.16 -15.62 18.61
N PRO A 281 13.00 -16.01 19.18
CA PRO A 281 12.92 -16.37 20.59
C PRO A 281 13.82 -17.54 20.98
N LEU A 282 13.95 -18.55 20.11
CA LEU A 282 14.85 -19.68 20.33
C LEU A 282 16.32 -19.24 20.33
N LEU A 283 16.72 -18.41 19.37
CA LEU A 283 18.08 -17.85 19.30
C LEU A 283 18.41 -17.02 20.55
N ILE A 284 17.46 -16.21 21.03
CA ILE A 284 17.59 -15.45 22.26
C ILE A 284 17.72 -16.37 23.48
N ALA A 285 16.93 -17.45 23.56
CA ALA A 285 17.03 -18.41 24.65
C ALA A 285 18.39 -19.12 24.67
N ILE A 286 18.93 -19.50 23.50
CA ILE A 286 20.27 -20.08 23.38
C ILE A 286 21.36 -19.07 23.78
N PHE A 287 21.24 -17.83 23.30
CA PHE A 287 22.17 -16.76 23.65
C PHE A 287 22.18 -16.50 25.17
N LEU A 288 21.01 -16.34 25.79
CA LEU A 288 20.90 -16.11 27.22
C LEU A 288 21.36 -17.32 28.04
N GLY A 289 21.00 -18.55 27.65
CA GLY A 289 21.42 -19.77 28.33
C GLY A 289 22.93 -19.95 28.31
N TRP A 290 23.58 -19.74 27.16
CA TRP A 290 25.03 -19.81 27.06
C TRP A 290 25.68 -18.64 27.81
N SER A 291 25.24 -17.41 27.57
CA SER A 291 25.86 -16.21 28.14
C SER A 291 25.72 -16.10 29.66
N LEU A 292 24.62 -16.60 30.24
CA LEU A 292 24.47 -16.68 31.69
C LEU A 292 25.26 -17.83 32.31
N TRP A 293 25.47 -18.93 31.57
CA TRP A 293 26.25 -20.07 32.05
C TRP A 293 27.76 -19.77 32.06
N THR A 294 28.27 -19.14 31.01
CA THR A 294 29.71 -18.86 30.87
C THR A 294 30.12 -17.47 31.37
N MET A 295 29.16 -16.54 31.56
CA MET A 295 29.42 -15.13 31.92
C MET A 295 30.36 -14.38 30.95
N ASP A 296 30.65 -14.96 29.78
CA ASP A 296 31.58 -14.45 28.77
C ASP A 296 30.86 -13.76 27.60
N TRP A 297 30.24 -12.63 27.90
CA TRP A 297 29.47 -11.80 26.96
C TRP A 297 30.30 -11.32 25.75
N GLY A 298 31.62 -11.29 25.88
CA GLY A 298 32.55 -10.89 24.81
C GLY A 298 32.71 -11.92 23.69
N VAL A 299 32.30 -13.18 23.89
CA VAL A 299 32.38 -14.25 22.88
C VAL A 299 30.98 -14.69 22.43
N THR A 300 30.01 -14.73 23.34
CA THR A 300 28.65 -15.22 23.06
C THR A 300 27.88 -14.36 22.06
N TRP A 301 28.30 -13.11 21.81
CA TRP A 301 27.70 -12.26 20.78
C TRP A 301 27.78 -12.85 19.36
N ILE A 302 28.71 -13.78 19.10
CA ILE A 302 28.88 -14.44 17.79
C ILE A 302 27.63 -15.22 17.35
N ILE A 303 26.75 -15.56 18.29
CA ILE A 303 25.46 -16.22 18.03
C ILE A 303 24.56 -15.35 17.14
N TRP A 304 24.65 -14.03 17.21
CA TRP A 304 23.84 -13.11 16.41
C TRP A 304 24.18 -13.14 14.91
N PRO A 305 25.43 -12.93 14.46
CA PRO A 305 25.78 -13.02 13.05
C PRO A 305 25.60 -14.45 12.50
N VAL A 306 25.93 -15.49 13.27
CA VAL A 306 25.68 -16.88 12.86
C VAL A 306 24.18 -17.16 12.73
N GLY A 307 23.38 -16.65 13.67
CA GLY A 307 21.93 -16.76 13.63
C GLY A 307 21.31 -16.06 12.41
N ALA A 308 21.76 -14.85 12.10
CA ALA A 308 21.27 -14.13 10.92
C ALA A 308 21.54 -14.89 9.60
N VAL A 309 22.73 -15.47 9.46
CA VAL A 309 23.10 -16.28 8.27
C VAL A 309 22.28 -17.57 8.20
N LEU A 310 22.12 -18.27 9.32
CA LEU A 310 21.29 -19.49 9.40
C LEU A 310 19.82 -19.20 9.07
N PHE A 311 19.26 -18.10 9.56
CA PHE A 311 17.89 -17.69 9.23
C PHE A 311 17.73 -17.47 7.72
N ALA A 312 18.66 -16.77 7.08
CA ALA A 312 18.64 -16.55 5.63
C ALA A 312 18.73 -17.86 4.85
N ALA A 313 19.59 -18.78 5.29
CA ALA A 313 19.73 -20.12 4.68
C ALA A 313 18.45 -20.95 4.83
N LEU A 314 17.80 -20.93 6.00
CA LEU A 314 16.54 -21.64 6.25
C LEU A 314 15.39 -21.10 5.39
N VAL A 315 15.29 -19.77 5.25
CA VAL A 315 14.30 -19.15 4.36
C VAL A 315 14.54 -19.57 2.91
N GLY A 316 15.79 -19.55 2.44
CA GLY A 316 16.14 -20.01 1.09
C GLY A 316 15.91 -21.51 0.85
N LEU A 317 16.09 -22.35 1.87
CA LEU A 317 15.85 -23.80 1.77
C LEU A 317 14.36 -24.14 1.72
N MET A 318 13.52 -23.45 2.51
CA MET A 318 12.07 -23.57 2.40
C MET A 318 11.55 -23.18 1.01
N GLU A 319 12.23 -22.26 0.31
CA GLU A 319 11.86 -21.89 -1.07
C GLU A 319 12.18 -22.96 -2.11
N LEU A 320 13.24 -23.75 -1.88
CA LEU A 320 13.64 -24.81 -2.80
C LEU A 320 12.74 -26.03 -2.70
N LEU A 321 12.32 -26.40 -1.48
CA LEU A 321 11.44 -27.56 -1.23
C LEU A 321 10.03 -27.39 -1.81
N ASP A 322 9.57 -26.15 -1.96
CA ASP A 322 8.22 -25.85 -2.45
C ASP A 322 8.12 -25.74 -3.97
N LYS A 323 9.25 -25.81 -4.70
CA LYS A 323 9.27 -25.77 -6.16
C LYS A 323 9.00 -27.14 -6.81
N GLU A 324 8.84 -28.19 -6.02
CA GLU A 324 8.64 -29.57 -6.47
C GLU A 324 7.18 -30.07 -6.40
N GLU A 325 6.22 -29.23 -6.00
CA GLU A 325 4.76 -29.47 -6.10
C GLU A 325 4.11 -28.63 -7.21
#